data_AF-A0A932X6N4-F1
#
_entry.id   AF-A0A932X6N4-F1
#
_cell.length_a   1.000
_cell.length_b   1.000
_cell.length_c   1.000
_cell.angle_alpha   90.00
_cell.angle_beta   90.00
_cell.angle_gamma   90.00
#
_symmetry.space_group_name_H-M   'P 1'
#
loop_
_entity.id
_entity.type
_entity.pdbx_description
1 polymer ?
#
loop_
_entity_poly.entity_id
_entity_poly.type
_entity_poly.pdbx_seq_one_letter_code
_entity_poly.pdbx_strand_id
1 'polypeptide(L)'
;MRAPIRDISGWIYTGMWRYCPEYPGAGISELPHPAFLPPDYPVYLQQFVIGGQTGTYIETRAHVDPAATPVTALPLEAFYRPAVVIPVGQKARSEPVTLADLERAAPDLRPGDAALLATGWDRMWDDPDFVEGSPYIERDAA
;
A
#
# COMPACT_ATOMS: atom_id res chain seq x y z
N MET A 1 7.57 -20.05 20.49
CA MET A 1 8.29 -19.28 19.45
C MET A 1 7.37 -18.17 18.96
N ARG A 2 7.85 -16.93 18.84
CA ARG A 2 7.06 -15.86 18.22
C ARG A 2 7.07 -16.08 16.71
N ALA A 3 5.93 -15.95 16.05
CA ALA A 3 5.87 -15.97 14.59
C ALA A 3 6.74 -14.81 14.03
N PRO A 4 7.45 -15.01 12.91
CA PRO A 4 8.23 -13.95 12.29
C PRO A 4 7.31 -12.83 11.80
N ILE A 5 7.74 -11.59 11.99
CA ILE A 5 7.08 -10.41 11.40
C ILE A 5 7.65 -10.24 10.00
N ARG A 6 6.76 -10.09 9.01
CA ARG A 6 7.12 -9.78 7.62
C ARG A 6 6.57 -8.40 7.27
N ASP A 7 7.46 -7.50 6.90
CA ASP A 7 7.09 -6.23 6.32
C ASP A 7 6.67 -6.43 4.85
N ILE A 8 5.57 -5.79 4.47
CA ILE A 8 5.00 -5.78 3.11
C ILE A 8 4.84 -4.35 2.59
N SER A 9 5.49 -3.38 3.24
CA SER A 9 5.45 -1.97 2.89
C SER A 9 6.55 -1.63 1.90
N GLY A 10 6.27 -0.74 0.95
CA GLY A 10 7.29 -0.15 0.09
C GLY A 10 7.87 1.14 0.67
N TRP A 11 9.07 1.51 0.23
CA TRP A 11 9.74 2.73 0.67
C TRP A 11 9.02 3.98 0.18
N ILE A 12 8.93 4.99 1.05
CA ILE A 12 8.43 6.32 0.72
C ILE A 12 9.62 7.24 0.50
N TYR A 13 9.67 7.89 -0.67
CA TYR A 13 10.75 8.80 -1.04
C TYR A 13 10.25 9.90 -1.98
N THR A 14 10.94 11.04 -1.98
CA THR A 14 10.65 12.15 -2.90
C THR A 14 10.85 11.69 -4.34
N GLY A 15 9.82 11.85 -5.17
CA GLY A 15 9.87 11.46 -6.58
C GLY A 15 9.51 10.00 -6.86
N MET A 16 8.97 9.28 -5.87
CA MET A 16 8.31 7.98 -6.12
C MET A 16 7.15 8.13 -7.12
N TRP A 17 6.70 7.01 -7.68
CA TRP A 17 5.52 6.99 -8.56
C TRP A 17 4.30 7.62 -7.88
N ARG A 18 3.36 8.06 -8.73
CA ARG A 18 2.12 8.71 -8.29
C ARG A 18 0.97 8.31 -9.22
N TYR A 19 -0.26 8.36 -8.71
CA TYR A 19 -1.45 8.02 -9.51
C TYR A 19 -1.75 9.08 -10.57
N CYS A 20 -1.74 10.35 -10.17
CA CYS A 20 -2.00 11.51 -11.03
C CYS A 20 -1.50 12.79 -10.33
N PRO A 21 -1.55 13.96 -10.98
CA PRO A 21 -1.10 15.23 -10.37
C PRO A 21 -1.78 15.55 -9.02
N GLU A 22 -3.04 15.17 -8.85
CA GLU A 22 -3.83 15.39 -7.63
C GLU A 22 -3.47 14.43 -6.48
N TYR A 23 -2.75 13.34 -6.80
CA TYR A 23 -2.27 12.32 -5.87
C TYR A 23 -0.74 12.34 -5.90
N PRO A 24 -0.09 13.36 -5.32
CA PRO A 24 1.27 13.79 -5.72
C PRO A 24 2.42 12.84 -5.33
N GLY A 25 2.13 11.71 -4.70
CA GLY A 25 3.15 10.88 -4.05
C GLY A 25 3.63 11.51 -2.75
N ALA A 26 4.94 11.41 -2.48
CA ALA A 26 5.56 11.97 -1.28
C ALA A 26 6.55 13.09 -1.59
N GLY A 27 6.49 14.15 -0.79
CA GLY A 27 7.53 15.18 -0.69
C GLY A 27 8.17 15.13 0.69
N ILE A 28 9.48 14.86 0.74
CA ILE A 28 10.28 14.86 1.96
C ILE A 28 11.34 15.95 1.84
N SER A 29 11.39 16.85 2.82
CA SER A 29 12.38 17.94 2.86
C SER A 29 12.99 18.08 4.25
N GLU A 30 14.25 18.46 4.31
CA GLU A 30 14.92 18.77 5.57
C GLU A 30 14.43 20.10 6.14
N LEU A 31 14.31 20.18 7.46
CA LEU A 31 13.95 21.39 8.18
C LEU A 31 15.20 22.03 8.80
N PRO A 32 15.21 23.36 8.97
CA PRO A 32 16.34 24.05 9.59
C PRO A 32 16.55 23.61 11.04
N HIS A 33 17.79 23.73 11.52
CA HIS A 33 18.14 23.49 12.91
C HIS A 33 17.29 24.36 13.86
N PRO A 34 16.68 23.81 14.91
CA PRO A 34 15.84 24.59 15.82
C PRO A 34 16.62 25.70 16.51
N ALA A 35 16.09 26.92 16.45
CA ALA A 35 16.74 28.10 17.05
C ALA A 35 16.89 28.01 18.59
N PHE A 36 16.14 27.14 19.26
CA PHE A 36 16.21 26.94 20.71
C PHE A 36 17.27 25.91 21.15
N LEU A 37 17.89 25.17 20.22
CA LEU A 37 18.95 24.21 20.52
C LEU A 37 20.33 24.86 20.36
N PRO A 38 21.35 24.41 21.14
CA PRO A 38 22.74 24.81 20.91
C PRO A 38 23.18 24.53 19.46
N PRO A 39 23.96 25.40 18.81
CA PRO A 39 24.35 25.22 17.40
C PRO A 39 25.13 23.94 17.10
N ASP A 40 25.79 23.37 18.11
CA ASP A 40 26.57 22.13 18.03
C ASP A 40 25.78 20.88 18.45
N TYR A 41 24.49 21.02 18.78
CA TYR A 41 23.65 19.90 19.14
C TYR A 41 23.24 19.09 17.89
N PRO A 42 23.59 17.79 17.80
CA PRO A 42 23.27 17.00 16.62
C PRO A 42 21.77 16.67 16.57
N VAL A 43 21.07 17.17 15.56
CA VAL A 43 19.67 16.83 15.28
C VAL A 43 19.42 16.79 13.77
N TYR A 44 18.52 15.91 13.35
CA TYR A 44 18.06 15.78 11.98
C TYR A 44 16.54 15.90 11.95
N LEU A 45 16.01 16.83 11.15
CA LEU A 45 14.58 17.13 11.09
C LEU A 45 14.11 17.08 9.65
N GLN A 46 12.94 16.48 9.45
CA GLN A 46 12.31 16.37 8.14
C GLN A 46 10.82 16.71 8.24
N GLN A 47 10.30 17.27 7.15
CA GLN A 47 8.88 17.41 6.89
C GLN A 47 8.46 16.42 5.81
N PHE A 48 7.29 15.82 5.99
CA PHE A 48 6.65 14.94 5.04
C PHE A 48 5.34 15.59 4.58
N VAL A 49 5.16 15.70 3.27
CA VAL A 49 3.90 16.08 2.62
C VAL A 49 3.48 14.90 1.76
N ILE A 50 2.43 14.18 2.19
CA ILE A 50 1.96 12.95 1.57
C ILE A 50 0.44 12.99 1.42
N GLY A 51 -0.08 12.39 0.35
CA GLY A 51 -1.51 12.08 0.23
C GLY A 51 -1.87 10.82 1.00
N GLY A 52 -3.15 10.67 1.39
CA GLY A 52 -3.63 9.47 2.08
C GLY A 52 -3.47 8.18 1.26
N GLN A 53 -3.46 8.29 -0.07
CA GLN A 53 -3.25 7.21 -1.04
C GLN A 53 -1.83 7.21 -1.61
N THR A 54 -0.81 7.39 -0.77
CA THR A 54 0.60 7.38 -1.20
C THR A 54 1.29 6.09 -0.76
N GLY A 55 2.00 5.42 -1.68
CA GLY A 55 2.77 4.21 -1.40
C GLY A 55 1.89 3.04 -0.96
N THR A 56 2.28 2.35 0.12
CA THR A 56 1.45 1.30 0.73
C THR A 56 0.45 1.96 1.67
N TYR A 57 -0.83 1.96 1.32
CA TYR A 57 -1.89 2.65 2.08
C TYR A 57 -3.09 1.75 2.37
N ILE A 58 -3.97 2.23 3.24
CA ILE A 58 -5.24 1.58 3.56
C ILE A 58 -6.38 2.34 2.88
N GLU A 59 -7.18 1.61 2.13
CA GLU A 59 -8.37 2.14 1.49
C GLU A 59 -9.64 1.71 2.24
N THR A 60 -10.65 2.57 2.29
CA THR A 60 -11.96 2.28 2.88
C THR A 60 -13.08 2.78 1.98
N ARG A 61 -14.32 2.36 2.25
CA ARG A 61 -15.51 2.83 1.51
C ARG A 61 -15.65 4.36 1.47
N ALA A 62 -15.10 5.05 2.46
CA ALA A 62 -15.09 6.52 2.52
C ALA A 62 -14.37 7.18 1.34
N HIS A 63 -13.53 6.45 0.59
CA HIS A 63 -12.89 6.97 -0.62
C HIS A 63 -13.91 7.29 -1.74
N VAL A 64 -14.99 6.51 -1.84
CA VAL A 64 -16.00 6.65 -2.90
C VAL A 64 -17.37 7.05 -2.39
N ASP A 65 -17.57 7.05 -1.06
CA ASP A 65 -18.81 7.47 -0.43
C ASP A 65 -18.53 8.34 0.81
N PRO A 66 -18.71 9.67 0.71
CA PRO A 66 -18.49 10.60 1.83
C PRO A 66 -19.38 10.35 3.06
N ALA A 67 -20.48 9.61 2.93
CA ALA A 67 -21.35 9.24 4.05
C ALA A 67 -20.88 7.96 4.77
N ALA A 68 -19.91 7.22 4.21
CA ALA A 68 -19.34 6.06 4.87
C ALA A 68 -18.48 6.47 6.08
N THR A 69 -18.34 5.55 7.03
CA THR A 69 -17.47 5.75 8.19
C THR A 69 -16.03 6.01 7.73
N PRO A 70 -15.41 7.14 8.13
CA PRO A 70 -14.03 7.45 7.75
C PRO A 70 -13.06 6.47 8.43
N VAL A 71 -11.88 6.26 7.81
CA VAL A 71 -10.84 5.34 8.31
C VAL A 71 -10.46 5.61 9.77
N THR A 72 -10.46 6.88 10.19
CA THR A 72 -10.14 7.31 11.55
C THR A 72 -11.20 6.95 12.60
N ALA A 73 -12.39 6.55 12.17
CA ALA A 73 -13.50 6.15 13.04
C ALA A 73 -13.81 4.65 12.98
N LEU A 74 -13.04 3.87 12.22
CA LEU A 74 -13.20 2.42 12.18
C LEU A 74 -12.64 1.77 13.46
N PRO A 75 -13.26 0.69 13.94
CA PRO A 75 -12.77 -0.06 15.10
C PRO A 75 -11.44 -0.77 14.76
N LEU A 76 -10.58 -0.99 15.76
CA LEU A 76 -9.23 -1.53 15.56
C LEU A 76 -9.25 -2.93 14.94
N GLU A 77 -10.27 -3.72 15.26
CA GLU A 77 -10.49 -5.07 14.73
C GLU A 77 -10.66 -5.08 13.20
N ALA A 78 -11.02 -3.95 12.59
CA ALA A 78 -11.04 -3.82 11.14
C ALA A 78 -9.64 -3.91 10.51
N PHE A 79 -8.58 -3.56 11.25
CA PHE A 79 -7.20 -3.50 10.79
C PHE A 79 -6.35 -4.70 11.24
N TYR A 80 -6.90 -5.57 12.08
CA TYR A 80 -6.22 -6.76 12.58
C TYR A 80 -7.05 -8.01 12.28
N ARG A 81 -6.68 -8.73 11.22
CA ARG A 81 -7.42 -9.91 10.75
C ARG A 81 -6.49 -11.02 10.26
N PRO A 82 -6.94 -12.29 10.27
CA PRO A 82 -6.24 -13.34 9.54
C PRO A 82 -6.12 -12.96 8.06
N ALA A 83 -5.02 -13.35 7.44
CA ALA A 83 -4.77 -13.10 6.04
C ALA A 83 -4.31 -14.40 5.36
N VAL A 84 -4.81 -14.63 4.15
CA VAL A 84 -4.40 -15.72 3.28
C VAL A 84 -3.62 -15.12 2.11
N VAL A 85 -2.37 -15.56 1.95
CA VAL A 85 -1.54 -15.19 0.80
C VAL A 85 -1.89 -16.11 -0.37
N ILE A 86 -2.39 -15.55 -1.46
CA ILE A 86 -2.87 -16.28 -2.63
C ILE A 86 -1.87 -16.07 -3.76
N PRO A 87 -1.04 -17.07 -4.09
CA PRO A 87 -0.09 -16.98 -5.19
C PRO A 87 -0.85 -17.04 -6.52
N VAL A 88 -0.90 -15.93 -7.25
CA VAL A 88 -1.57 -15.81 -8.55
C VAL A 88 -0.60 -15.78 -9.73
N GLY A 89 0.67 -16.10 -9.47
CA GLY A 89 1.74 -16.12 -10.46
C GLY A 89 2.46 -14.78 -10.62
N GLN A 90 3.56 -14.78 -11.38
CA GLN A 90 4.32 -13.57 -11.70
C GLN A 90 3.64 -12.83 -12.85
N LYS A 91 2.86 -11.81 -12.53
CA LYS A 91 2.08 -11.06 -13.50
C LYS A 91 2.95 -10.11 -14.33
N ALA A 92 2.61 -9.97 -15.61
CA ALA A 92 3.16 -8.98 -16.53
C ALA A 92 2.41 -7.63 -16.40
N ARG A 93 2.90 -6.62 -17.12
CA ARG A 93 2.25 -5.29 -17.15
C ARG A 93 0.80 -5.42 -17.63
N SER A 94 -0.13 -4.84 -16.88
CA SER A 94 -1.57 -4.84 -17.17
C SER A 94 -2.16 -6.25 -17.35
N GLU A 95 -1.54 -7.29 -16.80
CA GLU A 95 -2.08 -8.64 -16.85
C GLU A 95 -3.17 -8.81 -15.76
N PRO A 96 -4.36 -9.35 -16.10
CA PRO A 96 -5.39 -9.58 -15.09
C PRO A 96 -5.03 -10.72 -14.14
N VAL A 97 -5.43 -10.60 -12.88
CA VAL A 97 -5.65 -11.73 -11.98
C VAL A 97 -7.02 -12.31 -12.33
N THR A 98 -7.03 -13.58 -12.74
CA THR A 98 -8.24 -14.24 -13.27
C THR A 98 -8.88 -15.19 -12.26
N LEU A 99 -10.16 -15.54 -12.47
CA LEU A 99 -10.83 -16.58 -11.68
C LEU A 99 -10.06 -17.90 -11.74
N ALA A 100 -9.55 -18.27 -12.92
CA ALA A 100 -8.74 -19.47 -13.12
C ALA A 100 -7.40 -19.45 -12.36
N ASP A 101 -6.87 -18.27 -12.01
CA ASP A 101 -5.69 -18.16 -11.14
C ASP A 101 -6.07 -18.44 -9.68
N LEU A 102 -7.23 -17.95 -9.23
CA LEU A 102 -7.74 -18.18 -7.88
C LEU A 102 -8.15 -19.65 -7.67
N GLU A 103 -8.85 -20.26 -8.63
CA GLU A 103 -9.24 -21.67 -8.61
C GLU A 103 -8.01 -22.58 -8.55
N ARG A 104 -6.97 -22.27 -9.33
CA ARG A 104 -5.70 -23.02 -9.32
C ARG A 104 -4.94 -22.88 -8.01
N ALA A 105 -4.99 -21.71 -7.39
CA ALA A 105 -4.36 -21.47 -6.09
C ALA A 105 -5.09 -22.19 -4.93
N ALA A 106 -6.38 -22.48 -5.10
CA ALA A 106 -7.23 -23.18 -4.13
C ALA A 106 -7.05 -22.68 -2.68
N PRO A 107 -7.24 -21.37 -2.41
CA PRO A 107 -6.98 -20.79 -1.09
C PRO A 107 -7.97 -21.27 -0.03
N ASP A 108 -7.50 -21.54 1.19
CA ASP A 108 -8.35 -21.77 2.38
C ASP A 108 -8.82 -20.42 2.95
N LEU A 109 -9.62 -19.68 2.18
CA LEU A 109 -10.17 -18.38 2.58
C LEU A 109 -11.49 -18.55 3.34
N ARG A 110 -11.64 -17.84 4.45
CA ARG A 110 -12.88 -17.82 5.24
C ARG A 110 -13.50 -16.42 5.25
N PRO A 111 -14.83 -16.31 5.44
CA PRO A 111 -15.47 -15.01 5.60
C PRO A 111 -14.81 -14.19 6.72
N GLY A 112 -14.33 -12.99 6.38
CA GLY A 112 -13.64 -12.08 7.31
C GLY A 112 -12.12 -12.02 7.13
N ASP A 113 -11.51 -12.99 6.43
CA ASP A 113 -10.08 -12.97 6.14
C ASP A 113 -9.71 -11.85 5.16
N ALA A 114 -8.46 -11.38 5.24
CA ALA A 114 -7.83 -10.62 4.15
C ALA A 114 -7.31 -11.59 3.08
N ALA A 115 -7.66 -11.36 1.81
CA ALA A 115 -7.03 -12.00 0.68
C ALA A 115 -5.85 -11.14 0.19
N LEU A 116 -4.62 -11.64 0.29
CA LEU A 116 -3.43 -10.98 -0.24
C LEU A 116 -2.99 -11.65 -1.54
N LEU A 117 -3.22 -10.99 -2.67
CA LEU A 117 -2.86 -11.50 -3.99
C LEU A 117 -1.38 -11.29 -4.27
N ALA A 118 -0.60 -12.38 -4.30
CA ALA A 118 0.82 -12.33 -4.60
C ALA A 118 1.06 -12.43 -6.11
N THR A 119 1.13 -11.28 -6.78
CA THR A 119 1.35 -11.12 -8.23
C THR A 119 2.83 -11.00 -8.63
N GLY A 120 3.73 -10.81 -7.66
CA GLY A 120 5.13 -10.50 -7.90
C GLY A 120 5.37 -9.11 -8.50
N TRP A 121 4.36 -8.23 -8.50
CA TRP A 121 4.45 -6.88 -9.07
C TRP A 121 5.27 -5.92 -8.21
N ASP A 122 5.47 -6.23 -6.92
CA ASP A 122 6.29 -5.46 -5.97
C ASP A 122 7.73 -5.26 -6.46
N ARG A 123 8.25 -6.14 -7.32
CA ARG A 123 9.56 -5.97 -7.99
C ARG A 123 9.64 -4.71 -8.87
N MET A 124 8.49 -4.16 -9.27
CA MET A 124 8.38 -2.96 -10.10
C MET A 124 8.27 -1.68 -9.25
N TRP A 125 8.43 -1.75 -7.92
CA TRP A 125 8.17 -0.62 -7.02
C TRP A 125 8.88 0.68 -7.42
N ASP A 126 10.12 0.62 -7.88
CA ASP A 126 10.88 1.81 -8.28
C ASP A 126 10.70 2.16 -9.78
N ASP A 127 9.87 1.41 -10.51
CA ASP A 127 9.59 1.64 -11.92
C ASP A 127 8.56 2.78 -12.08
N PRO A 128 8.79 3.77 -12.97
CA PRO A 128 7.84 4.86 -13.19
C PRO A 128 6.45 4.40 -13.62
N ASP A 129 6.36 3.23 -14.26
CA ASP A 129 5.11 2.61 -14.73
C ASP A 129 4.56 1.59 -13.71
N PHE A 130 4.94 1.69 -12.43
CA PHE A 130 4.42 0.83 -11.36
C PHE A 130 2.89 0.89 -11.25
N VAL A 131 2.32 2.10 -11.36
CA VAL A 131 0.87 2.32 -11.22
C VAL A 131 0.12 2.01 -12.51
N GLU A 132 0.50 2.67 -13.62
CA GLU A 132 -0.21 2.53 -14.90
C GLU A 132 -0.12 1.11 -15.46
N GLY A 133 1.05 0.47 -15.34
CA GLY A 133 1.28 -0.91 -15.75
C GLY A 133 0.80 -1.96 -14.74
N SER A 134 0.15 -1.58 -13.63
CA SER A 134 -0.21 -2.55 -12.58
C SER A 134 -1.17 -3.65 -13.06
N PRO A 135 -1.00 -4.90 -12.56
CA PRO A 135 -2.01 -5.94 -12.66
C PRO A 135 -3.32 -5.49 -12.00
N TYR A 136 -4.44 -5.98 -12.50
CA TYR A 136 -5.77 -5.69 -11.97
C TYR A 136 -6.57 -6.96 -11.73
N ILE A 137 -7.60 -6.88 -10.90
CA ILE A 137 -8.52 -7.99 -10.66
C ILE A 137 -9.62 -7.93 -11.72
N GLU A 138 -9.84 -9.01 -12.47
CA GLU A 138 -10.96 -9.05 -13.40
C GLU A 138 -12.30 -9.16 -12.65
N ARG A 139 -13.39 -8.75 -13.30
CA ARG A 139 -14.72 -8.71 -12.67
C ARG A 139 -15.16 -10.06 -12.08
N ASP A 140 -14.93 -11.15 -12.79
CA ASP A 140 -15.38 -12.48 -12.37
C ASP A 140 -14.52 -13.05 -11.22
N ALA A 141 -13.38 -12.41 -10.92
CA ALA A 141 -12.48 -12.77 -9.82
C ALA A 141 -12.67 -11.90 -8.56
N ALA A 142 -13.49 -10.85 -8.61
CA ALA A 142 -13.72 -9.88 -7.53
C ALA A 142 -15.01 -10.18 -6.75
#